data_AF-A0A3E0QBS6-F1
#
_entry.id   AF-A0A3E0QBS6-F1
#
_cell.length_a   1.000
_cell.length_b   1.000
_cell.length_c   1.000
_cell.angle_alpha   90.00
_cell.angle_beta   90.00
_cell.angle_gamma   90.00
#
_symmetry.space_group_name_H-M   'P 1'
#
loop_
_entity.id
_entity.type
_entity.pdbx_description
1 polymer ?
#
loop_
_entity_poly.entity_id
_entity_poly.type
_entity_poly.pdbx_seq_one_letter_code
_entity_poly.pdbx_strand_id
1 'polypeptide(L)'
;MIRQAHEHLSGIIRSMELFRTVIDKAETVFDDKGGFPAHYVGSGKYKPINLQSDAGVSYIRQNGHIEIENSGIEPRSMGETYKLVTLPLKLVFCIDKEAVEGDSAYSSGLLFATLMKKITQSGPLLRKNIGAEKTLFDVISYEDRRDVVLTEEFPGSEVKDLLARYTLASMEIKVRTDISLSCLEELCNEEQY
;
A
#
# COMPACT_ATOMS: atom_id res chain seq x y z
N MET A 1 -7.21 -11.35 -5.65
CA MET A 1 -7.66 -9.97 -5.31
C MET A 1 -6.58 -9.12 -4.64
N ILE A 2 -5.96 -9.60 -3.54
CA ILE A 2 -4.96 -8.82 -2.77
C ILE A 2 -3.81 -8.35 -3.67
N ARG A 3 -3.26 -9.28 -4.47
CA ARG A 3 -2.23 -8.98 -5.48
C ARG A 3 -2.66 -7.85 -6.42
N GLN A 4 -3.85 -7.91 -6.98
CA GLN A 4 -4.37 -6.91 -7.91
C GLN A 4 -4.52 -5.54 -7.23
N ALA A 5 -4.92 -5.48 -5.96
CA ALA A 5 -5.00 -4.23 -5.21
C ALA A 5 -3.61 -3.62 -4.98
N HIS A 6 -2.61 -4.44 -4.63
CA HIS A 6 -1.21 -4.02 -4.52
C HIS A 6 -0.64 -3.52 -5.85
N GLU A 7 -0.77 -4.32 -6.92
CA GLU A 7 -0.29 -3.97 -8.26
C GLU A 7 -0.94 -2.69 -8.80
N HIS A 8 -2.25 -2.53 -8.56
CA HIS A 8 -2.99 -1.34 -8.95
C HIS A 8 -2.50 -0.09 -8.21
N LEU A 9 -2.34 -0.18 -6.89
CA LEU A 9 -1.78 0.92 -6.10
C LEU A 9 -0.38 1.28 -6.56
N SER A 10 0.50 0.29 -6.73
CA SER A 10 1.83 0.52 -7.26
C SER A 10 1.84 1.14 -8.64
N GLY A 11 0.94 0.72 -9.53
CA GLY A 11 0.79 1.31 -10.85
C GLY A 11 0.49 2.81 -10.78
N ILE A 12 -0.38 3.22 -9.85
CA ILE A 12 -0.67 4.64 -9.60
C ILE A 12 0.57 5.35 -9.08
N ILE A 13 1.25 4.79 -8.07
CA ILE A 13 2.44 5.39 -7.46
C ILE A 13 3.56 5.54 -8.50
N ARG A 14 3.78 4.54 -9.35
CA ARG A 14 4.73 4.61 -10.48
C ARG A 14 4.35 5.71 -11.48
N SER A 15 3.06 5.83 -11.81
CA SER A 15 2.57 6.85 -12.76
C SER A 15 2.76 8.30 -12.29
N MET A 16 3.03 8.50 -11.01
CA MET A 16 3.32 9.83 -10.47
C MET A 16 4.76 10.25 -10.69
N GLU A 17 5.66 9.32 -11.05
CA GLU A 17 7.09 9.57 -11.33
C GLU A 17 7.84 10.23 -10.16
N LEU A 18 7.30 10.14 -8.94
CA LEU A 18 7.90 10.66 -7.71
C LEU A 18 8.97 9.75 -7.12
N PHE A 19 8.87 8.44 -7.38
CA PHE A 19 9.70 7.41 -6.78
C PHE A 19 10.52 6.71 -7.86
N ARG A 20 11.81 6.54 -7.60
CA ARG A 20 12.72 5.76 -8.45
C ARG A 20 12.44 4.27 -8.33
N THR A 21 12.13 3.82 -7.12
CA THR A 21 11.88 2.42 -6.81
C THR A 21 10.49 2.28 -6.17
N VAL A 22 9.59 1.56 -6.84
CA VAL A 22 8.26 1.22 -6.30
C VAL A 22 8.17 -0.28 -6.11
N ILE A 23 8.01 -0.71 -4.85
CA ILE A 23 7.95 -2.12 -4.47
C ILE A 23 6.50 -2.48 -4.18
N ASP A 24 5.97 -3.44 -4.95
CA ASP A 24 4.53 -3.69 -4.97
C ASP A 24 4.02 -4.37 -3.72
N LYS A 25 4.82 -5.28 -3.17
CA LYS A 25 4.49 -6.01 -1.96
C LYS A 25 5.74 -6.13 -1.09
N ALA A 26 5.63 -5.61 0.12
CA ALA A 26 6.59 -5.79 1.20
C ALA A 26 5.94 -6.49 2.39
N GLU A 27 6.77 -7.15 3.17
CA GLU A 27 6.42 -7.86 4.39
C GLU A 27 7.45 -7.50 5.47
N THR A 28 7.05 -7.56 6.74
CA THR A 28 7.99 -7.42 7.86
C THR A 28 8.63 -8.78 8.12
N VAL A 29 9.95 -8.84 7.97
CA VAL A 29 10.77 -10.04 8.25
C VAL A 29 11.54 -9.79 9.55
N PHE A 30 11.70 -10.84 10.36
CA PHE A 30 12.40 -10.76 11.65
C PHE A 30 13.73 -11.51 11.59
N ASP A 31 14.77 -10.91 12.15
CA ASP A 31 16.04 -11.55 12.46
C ASP A 31 16.46 -11.28 13.91
N ASP A 32 17.69 -11.67 14.27
CA ASP A 32 18.25 -11.48 15.63
C ASP A 32 18.36 -10.00 16.04
N LYS A 33 18.22 -9.05 15.11
CA LYS A 33 18.31 -7.60 15.31
C LYS A 33 16.95 -6.91 15.26
N GLY A 34 15.86 -7.66 15.12
CA GLY A 34 14.49 -7.13 15.09
C GLY A 34 13.82 -7.29 13.74
N GLY A 35 12.71 -6.57 13.55
CA GLY A 35 11.95 -6.56 12.31
C GLY A 35 12.50 -5.56 11.30
N PHE A 36 12.36 -5.86 10.01
CA PHE A 36 12.66 -4.94 8.92
C PHE A 36 11.74 -5.19 7.72
N PRO A 37 11.46 -4.17 6.88
CA PRO A 37 10.68 -4.35 5.67
C PRO A 37 11.52 -5.05 4.60
N ALA A 38 10.95 -6.06 3.94
CA ALA A 38 11.59 -6.80 2.87
C ALA A 38 10.58 -7.17 1.77
N HIS A 39 11.08 -7.43 0.56
CA HIS A 39 10.27 -7.98 -0.53
C HIS A 39 10.78 -9.35 -0.96
N TYR A 40 9.86 -10.20 -1.38
CA TYR A 40 10.17 -11.54 -1.86
C TYR A 40 10.88 -11.48 -3.22
N VAL A 41 11.97 -12.23 -3.37
CA VAL A 41 12.77 -12.30 -4.61
C VAL A 41 12.83 -13.71 -5.22
N GLY A 42 12.04 -14.65 -4.70
CA GLY A 42 11.98 -16.02 -5.20
C GLY A 42 12.67 -17.05 -4.30
N SER A 43 12.28 -18.32 -4.43
CA SER A 43 12.87 -19.47 -3.73
C SER A 43 12.97 -19.30 -2.21
N GLY A 44 11.95 -18.73 -1.56
CA GLY A 44 11.95 -18.50 -0.12
C GLY A 44 12.85 -17.36 0.36
N LYS A 45 13.44 -16.58 -0.56
CA LYS A 45 14.38 -15.50 -0.22
C LYS A 45 13.70 -14.14 -0.23
N TYR A 46 14.11 -13.31 0.71
CA TYR A 46 13.68 -11.93 0.87
C TYR A 46 14.86 -10.98 0.71
N LYS A 47 14.62 -9.83 0.08
CA LYS A 47 15.58 -8.74 -0.04
C LYS A 47 15.14 -7.58 0.86
N PRO A 48 15.98 -7.15 1.83
CA PRO A 48 15.67 -6.02 2.69
C PRO A 48 15.46 -4.74 1.88
N ILE A 49 14.51 -3.92 2.31
CA ILE A 49 14.24 -2.60 1.73
C ILE A 49 15.07 -1.60 2.53
N ASN A 50 16.00 -0.94 1.84
CA ASN A 50 16.88 0.03 2.46
C ASN A 50 16.42 1.46 2.15
N LEU A 51 15.75 2.08 3.12
CA LEU A 51 15.27 3.46 3.02
C LEU A 51 16.40 4.51 3.00
N GLN A 52 17.61 4.16 3.45
CA GLN A 52 18.74 5.10 3.55
C GLN A 52 19.54 5.22 2.24
N SER A 53 19.73 4.11 1.54
CA SER A 53 20.57 4.08 0.32
C SER A 53 19.81 4.39 -0.96
N ASP A 54 18.49 4.19 -0.96
CA ASP A 54 17.66 4.39 -2.15
C ASP A 54 16.71 5.58 -1.97
N ALA A 55 17.20 6.78 -2.28
CA ALA A 55 16.34 7.97 -2.33
C ALA A 55 15.18 7.72 -3.31
N GLY A 56 13.95 8.07 -2.95
CA GLY A 56 12.79 7.84 -3.82
C GLY A 56 12.37 6.37 -3.87
N VAL A 57 12.38 5.67 -2.73
CA VAL A 57 11.78 4.34 -2.59
C VAL A 57 10.39 4.46 -1.98
N SER A 58 9.45 3.69 -2.50
CA SER A 58 8.15 3.46 -1.88
C SER A 58 7.83 1.97 -1.86
N TYR A 59 7.12 1.51 -0.84
CA TYR A 59 6.62 0.15 -0.78
C TYR A 59 5.25 0.08 -0.13
N ILE A 60 4.50 -0.97 -0.48
CA ILE A 60 3.18 -1.24 0.10
C ILE A 60 3.24 -2.54 0.87
N ARG A 61 2.77 -2.53 2.12
CA ARG A 61 2.60 -3.74 2.94
C ARG A 61 1.19 -3.83 3.48
N GLN A 62 0.76 -5.04 3.82
CA GLN A 62 -0.48 -5.24 4.56
C GLN A 62 -0.31 -4.69 5.98
N ASN A 63 -1.35 -4.06 6.52
CA ASN A 63 -1.33 -3.42 7.83
C ASN A 63 -2.54 -3.85 8.68
N GLY A 64 -2.53 -5.12 9.08
CA GLY A 64 -3.61 -5.75 9.85
C GLY A 64 -4.22 -6.93 9.12
N HIS A 65 -5.39 -7.37 9.59
CA HIS A 65 -6.11 -8.51 9.03
C HIS A 65 -7.08 -8.08 7.93
N ILE A 66 -7.29 -8.98 6.96
CA ILE A 66 -8.31 -8.80 5.93
C ILE A 66 -9.66 -9.13 6.56
N GLU A 67 -10.61 -8.23 6.43
CA GLU A 67 -11.97 -8.39 6.93
C GLU A 67 -12.87 -8.79 5.76
N ILE A 68 -13.72 -9.81 5.94
CA ILE A 68 -14.71 -10.25 4.96
C ILE A 68 -16.07 -10.27 5.64
N GLU A 69 -16.98 -9.45 5.15
CA GLU A 69 -18.32 -9.28 5.70
C GLU A 69 -19.38 -9.52 4.62
N ASN A 70 -20.64 -9.69 5.04
CA ASN A 70 -21.75 -9.65 4.09
C ASN A 70 -21.91 -8.22 3.58
N SER A 71 -21.95 -8.05 2.25
CA SER A 71 -22.23 -6.74 1.68
C SER A 71 -23.69 -6.36 1.94
N GLY A 72 -23.94 -5.06 2.14
CA GLY A 72 -25.30 -4.50 2.18
C GLY A 72 -25.94 -4.32 0.81
N ILE A 73 -25.26 -4.71 -0.27
CA ILE A 73 -25.79 -4.62 -1.64
C ILE A 73 -26.82 -5.73 -1.85
N GLU A 74 -28.04 -5.33 -2.27
CA GLU A 74 -29.06 -6.28 -2.66
C GLU A 74 -28.65 -7.03 -3.94
N PRO A 75 -28.86 -8.36 -3.99
CA PRO A 75 -28.56 -9.15 -5.17
C PRO A 75 -29.30 -8.63 -6.41
N ARG A 76 -28.58 -8.39 -7.51
CA ARG A 76 -29.21 -8.05 -8.80
C ARG A 76 -29.88 -9.24 -9.46
N SER A 77 -29.51 -10.46 -9.08
CA SER A 77 -30.04 -11.72 -9.59
C SER A 77 -30.30 -12.70 -8.44
N MET A 78 -31.25 -13.63 -8.62
CA MET A 78 -31.49 -14.69 -7.65
C MET A 78 -30.24 -15.56 -7.49
N GLY A 79 -29.68 -15.60 -6.27
CA GLY A 79 -28.57 -16.49 -5.91
C GLY A 79 -27.19 -15.82 -5.84
N GLU A 80 -27.03 -14.59 -6.34
CA GLU A 80 -25.77 -13.86 -6.14
C GLU A 80 -25.67 -13.34 -4.70
N THR A 81 -24.57 -13.68 -4.03
CA THR A 81 -24.24 -13.12 -2.72
C THR A 81 -23.02 -12.23 -2.86
N TYR A 82 -23.11 -11.00 -2.36
CA TYR A 82 -22.00 -10.06 -2.36
C TYR A 82 -21.29 -10.05 -1.00
N LYS A 83 -19.97 -9.99 -1.04
CA LYS A 83 -19.10 -9.83 0.12
C LYS A 83 -18.41 -8.49 0.08
N LEU A 84 -18.34 -7.83 1.23
CA LEU A 84 -17.48 -6.68 1.44
C LEU A 84 -16.12 -7.20 1.91
N VAL A 85 -15.10 -7.06 1.07
CA VAL A 85 -13.71 -7.37 1.41
C VAL A 85 -12.98 -6.08 1.72
N THR A 86 -12.42 -6.00 2.93
CA THR A 86 -11.65 -4.86 3.40
C THR A 86 -10.19 -5.28 3.57
N LEU A 87 -9.31 -4.68 2.76
CA LEU A 87 -7.87 -4.91 2.80
C LEU A 87 -7.17 -3.66 3.39
N PRO A 88 -6.62 -3.75 4.62
CA PRO A 88 -5.83 -2.68 5.19
C PRO A 88 -4.39 -2.74 4.68
N LEU A 89 -3.94 -1.66 4.07
CA LEU A 89 -2.61 -1.49 3.49
C LEU A 89 -1.92 -0.28 4.13
N LYS A 90 -0.60 -0.30 4.09
CA LYS A 90 0.24 0.83 4.44
C LYS A 90 1.22 1.09 3.30
N LEU A 91 1.18 2.30 2.77
CA LEU A 91 2.18 2.82 1.84
C LEU A 91 3.26 3.50 2.68
N VAL A 92 4.51 3.08 2.55
CA VAL A 92 5.66 3.72 3.18
C VAL A 92 6.56 4.25 2.10
N PHE A 93 7.09 5.45 2.27
CA PHE A 93 7.94 6.05 1.27
C PHE A 93 9.02 6.97 1.86
N CYS A 94 10.15 7.00 1.16
CA CYS A 94 11.28 7.86 1.41
C CYS A 94 11.61 8.60 0.11
N ILE A 95 11.47 9.92 0.09
CA ILE A 95 11.72 10.75 -1.09
C ILE A 95 12.64 11.92 -0.75
N ASP A 96 13.43 12.36 -1.72
CA ASP A 96 14.19 13.59 -1.59
C ASP A 96 13.25 14.79 -1.50
N LYS A 97 13.48 15.68 -0.53
CA LYS A 97 12.70 16.92 -0.40
C LYS A 97 12.83 17.77 -1.66
N GLU A 98 13.97 17.73 -2.34
CA GLU A 98 14.19 18.45 -3.60
C GLU A 98 13.38 17.87 -4.77
N ALA A 99 12.98 16.58 -4.70
CA ALA A 99 12.14 15.96 -5.72
C ALA A 99 10.67 16.37 -5.61
N VAL A 100 10.27 16.98 -4.49
CA VAL A 100 8.94 17.55 -4.32
C VAL A 100 9.01 19.00 -4.82
N GLU A 101 8.66 19.22 -6.09
CA GLU A 101 8.67 20.56 -6.70
C GLU A 101 7.91 21.58 -5.83
N GLY A 102 8.63 22.56 -5.30
CA GLY A 102 8.04 23.64 -4.51
C GLY A 102 8.91 24.03 -3.32
N ASP A 103 9.60 25.17 -3.44
CA ASP A 103 10.45 25.81 -2.43
C ASP A 103 9.61 26.41 -1.28
N SER A 104 8.80 25.58 -0.62
CA SER A 104 7.90 26.02 0.43
C SER A 104 7.91 25.05 1.61
N ALA A 105 7.76 25.62 2.82
CA ALA A 105 7.57 24.88 4.06
C ALA A 105 6.33 23.94 4.08
N TYR A 106 5.58 23.85 2.97
CA TYR A 106 4.35 23.09 2.79
C TYR A 106 4.48 21.92 1.78
N SER A 107 5.67 21.64 1.28
CA SER A 107 5.92 20.61 0.25
C SER A 107 5.42 19.22 0.66
N SER A 108 5.62 18.81 1.92
CA SER A 108 5.09 17.53 2.43
C SER A 108 3.56 17.48 2.40
N GLY A 109 2.87 18.55 2.80
CA GLY A 109 1.41 18.60 2.79
C GLY A 109 0.82 18.50 1.39
N LEU A 110 1.44 19.17 0.41
CA LEU A 110 1.06 19.07 -1.00
C LEU A 110 1.30 17.66 -1.55
N LEU A 111 2.43 17.02 -1.18
CA LEU A 111 2.74 15.64 -1.54
C LEU A 111 1.66 14.68 -1.03
N PHE A 112 1.30 14.75 0.26
CA PHE A 112 0.23 13.92 0.83
C PHE A 112 -1.11 14.17 0.14
N ALA A 113 -1.52 15.43 -0.04
CA ALA A 113 -2.77 15.74 -0.71
C ALA A 113 -2.81 15.18 -2.14
N THR A 114 -1.69 15.22 -2.86
CA THR A 114 -1.56 14.68 -4.21
C THR A 114 -1.65 13.16 -4.23
N LEU A 115 -0.93 12.48 -3.33
CA LEU A 115 -1.00 11.03 -3.15
C LEU A 115 -2.42 10.58 -2.78
N MET A 116 -3.03 11.22 -1.77
CA MET A 116 -4.39 10.94 -1.32
C MET A 116 -5.39 11.07 -2.46
N LYS A 117 -5.34 12.17 -3.22
CA LYS A 117 -6.23 12.40 -4.36
C LYS A 117 -6.07 11.32 -5.42
N LYS A 118 -4.84 10.96 -5.79
CA LYS A 118 -4.57 9.94 -6.82
C LYS A 118 -5.02 8.55 -6.39
N ILE A 119 -4.74 8.17 -5.14
CA ILE A 119 -5.12 6.88 -4.57
C ILE A 119 -6.66 6.77 -4.51
N THR A 120 -7.33 7.76 -3.92
CA THR A 120 -8.80 7.74 -3.73
C THR A 120 -9.56 7.73 -5.07
N GLN A 121 -9.06 8.43 -6.09
CA GLN A 121 -9.68 8.47 -7.43
C GLN A 121 -9.52 7.18 -8.24
N SER A 122 -8.71 6.23 -7.78
CA SER A 122 -8.34 5.05 -8.56
C SER A 122 -9.26 3.85 -8.42
N GLY A 123 -10.20 3.89 -7.45
CA GLY A 123 -11.16 2.82 -7.18
C GLY A 123 -11.92 2.30 -8.41
N PRO A 124 -12.44 3.17 -9.31
CA PRO A 124 -13.19 2.73 -10.48
C PRO A 124 -12.41 1.83 -11.45
N LEU A 125 -11.09 2.02 -11.56
CA LEU A 125 -10.26 1.22 -12.45
C LEU A 125 -9.97 -0.16 -11.85
N LEU A 126 -9.66 -0.24 -10.54
CA LEU A 126 -9.55 -1.54 -9.87
C LEU A 126 -10.87 -2.30 -9.93
N ARG A 127 -11.99 -1.63 -9.65
CA ARG A 127 -13.34 -2.20 -9.75
C ARG A 127 -13.55 -2.92 -11.08
N LYS A 128 -13.21 -2.25 -12.18
CA LYS A 128 -13.36 -2.81 -13.53
C LYS A 128 -12.46 -4.04 -13.72
N ASN A 129 -11.23 -4.00 -13.23
CA ASN A 129 -10.26 -5.08 -13.41
C ASN A 129 -10.61 -6.35 -12.66
N ILE A 130 -11.26 -6.23 -11.49
CA ILE A 130 -11.60 -7.37 -10.62
C ILE A 130 -13.07 -7.77 -10.70
N GLY A 131 -13.84 -7.18 -11.61
CA GLY A 131 -15.28 -7.47 -11.76
C GLY A 131 -16.12 -7.14 -10.51
N ALA A 132 -15.65 -6.24 -9.65
CA ALA A 132 -16.38 -5.85 -8.44
C ALA A 132 -17.53 -4.90 -8.77
N GLU A 133 -18.55 -4.88 -7.91
CA GLU A 133 -19.65 -3.93 -8.00
C GLU A 133 -19.20 -2.54 -7.54
N LYS A 134 -18.38 -2.50 -6.50
CA LYS A 134 -17.84 -1.26 -5.94
C LYS A 134 -16.44 -1.49 -5.39
N THR A 135 -15.55 -0.53 -5.62
CA THR A 135 -14.24 -0.49 -5.00
C THR A 135 -13.92 0.93 -4.57
N LEU A 136 -13.53 1.10 -3.32
CA LEU A 136 -13.11 2.37 -2.73
C LEU A 136 -11.70 2.22 -2.16
N PHE A 137 -10.88 3.24 -2.38
CA PHE A 137 -9.63 3.43 -1.68
C PHE A 137 -9.80 4.63 -0.75
N ASP A 138 -9.67 4.39 0.55
CA ASP A 138 -9.72 5.44 1.56
C ASP A 138 -8.33 5.58 2.19
N VAL A 139 -7.81 6.80 2.25
CA VAL A 139 -6.65 7.08 3.10
C VAL A 139 -7.18 7.43 4.49
N ILE A 140 -6.89 6.60 5.48
CA ILE A 140 -7.39 6.75 6.86
C ILE A 140 -6.55 7.78 7.61
N SER A 141 -5.24 7.65 7.50
CA SER A 141 -4.27 8.42 8.26
C SER A 141 -2.96 8.52 7.49
N TYR A 142 -2.09 9.44 7.92
CA TYR A 142 -0.71 9.51 7.47
C TYR A 142 0.17 9.91 8.65
N GLU A 143 1.44 9.51 8.61
CA GLU A 143 2.45 9.84 9.61
C GLU A 143 3.72 10.31 8.88
N ASP A 144 4.19 11.50 9.23
CA ASP A 144 5.39 12.14 8.67
C ASP A 144 6.51 12.33 9.72
N ARG A 145 6.24 11.97 10.98
CA ARG A 145 7.26 11.90 12.02
C ARG A 145 8.14 10.68 11.78
N ARG A 146 9.37 10.96 11.38
CA ARG A 146 10.39 9.97 11.01
C ARG A 146 10.62 8.92 12.10
N ASP A 147 10.72 9.34 13.36
CA ASP A 147 10.94 8.47 14.51
C ASP A 147 9.82 7.44 14.67
N VAL A 148 8.58 7.85 14.45
CA VAL A 148 7.41 6.97 14.50
C VAL A 148 7.45 5.96 13.34
N VAL A 149 7.66 6.45 12.11
CA VAL A 149 7.73 5.56 10.93
C VAL A 149 8.88 4.57 11.07
N LEU A 150 10.07 4.99 11.52
CA LEU A 150 11.19 4.08 11.73
C LEU A 150 10.89 3.03 12.80
N THR A 151 10.26 3.43 13.91
CA THR A 151 9.90 2.51 14.99
C THR A 151 8.90 1.44 14.53
N GLU A 152 7.93 1.85 13.71
CA GLU A 152 6.91 0.93 13.18
C GLU A 152 7.44 -0.01 12.11
N GLU A 153 8.33 0.47 11.24
CA GLU A 153 8.88 -0.34 10.14
C GLU A 153 10.06 -1.20 10.57
N PHE A 154 10.78 -0.82 11.63
CA PHE A 154 11.94 -1.54 12.15
C PHE A 154 11.81 -1.85 13.65
N PRO A 155 10.79 -2.63 14.05
CA PRO A 155 10.52 -2.89 15.46
C PRO A 155 11.67 -3.66 16.11
N GLY A 156 12.19 -3.12 17.21
CA GLY A 156 13.28 -3.72 17.98
C GLY A 156 14.67 -3.52 17.38
N SER A 157 14.80 -2.81 16.26
CA SER A 157 16.10 -2.48 15.66
C SER A 157 16.56 -1.07 16.05
N GLU A 158 17.85 -0.92 16.31
CA GLU A 158 18.49 0.41 16.42
C GLU A 158 18.72 0.98 15.02
N VAL A 159 17.65 1.43 14.35
CA VAL A 159 17.81 2.07 13.05
C VAL A 159 18.37 3.46 13.21
N LYS A 160 19.54 3.68 12.60
CA LYS A 160 20.20 4.98 12.60
C LYS A 160 19.45 5.97 11.73
N ASP A 161 19.50 7.22 12.19
CA ASP A 161 18.80 8.37 11.62
C ASP A 161 18.97 8.48 10.10
N LEU A 162 17.89 8.86 9.44
CA LEU A 162 17.84 9.03 8.00
C LEU A 162 18.37 10.43 7.65
N LEU A 163 18.98 10.64 6.48
CA LEU A 163 19.51 11.98 6.15
C LEU A 163 18.39 13.04 6.21
N ALA A 164 18.67 14.21 6.78
CA ALA A 164 17.69 15.29 6.96
C ALA A 164 17.05 15.79 5.63
N ARG A 165 17.73 15.55 4.51
CA ARG A 165 17.26 15.87 3.15
C ARG A 165 16.08 15.03 2.68
N TYR A 166 15.82 13.88 3.29
CA TYR A 166 14.72 13.01 2.87
C TYR A 166 13.49 13.18 3.75
N THR A 167 12.33 13.11 3.11
CA THR A 167 11.03 12.93 3.76
C THR A 167 10.76 11.43 3.85
N LEU A 168 10.68 10.91 5.08
CA LEU A 168 10.20 9.57 5.38
C LEU A 168 8.79 9.69 5.95
N ALA A 169 7.84 9.01 5.33
CA ALA A 169 6.45 9.06 5.73
C ALA A 169 5.72 7.75 5.41
N SER A 170 4.53 7.61 5.99
CA SER A 170 3.62 6.52 5.68
C SER A 170 2.17 6.96 5.61
N MET A 171 1.34 6.19 4.90
CA MET A 171 -0.09 6.40 4.73
C MET A 171 -0.83 5.08 4.93
N GLU A 172 -1.85 5.11 5.77
CA GLU A 172 -2.75 3.96 5.95
C GLU A 172 -3.88 4.04 4.93
N ILE A 173 -4.04 2.98 4.16
CA ILE A 173 -4.99 2.88 3.06
C ILE A 173 -5.92 1.72 3.35
N LYS A 174 -7.23 1.94 3.30
CA LYS A 174 -8.24 0.88 3.36
C LYS A 174 -8.83 0.70 1.97
N VAL A 175 -8.67 -0.50 1.40
CA VAL A 175 -9.30 -0.89 0.14
C VAL A 175 -10.56 -1.66 0.48
N ARG A 176 -11.72 -1.10 0.12
CA ARG A 176 -13.04 -1.73 0.35
C ARG A 176 -13.64 -2.14 -0.98
N THR A 177 -13.92 -3.42 -1.13
CA THR A 177 -14.44 -3.99 -2.37
C THR A 177 -15.70 -4.79 -2.11
N ASP A 178 -16.80 -4.41 -2.74
CA ASP A 178 -18.01 -5.23 -2.83
C ASP A 178 -17.91 -6.13 -4.06
N ILE A 179 -17.76 -7.44 -3.85
CA ILE A 179 -17.53 -8.44 -4.90
C ILE A 179 -18.49 -9.62 -4.74
N SER A 180 -18.93 -10.21 -5.85
CA SER A 180 -19.76 -11.42 -5.79
C SER A 180 -18.94 -12.61 -5.30
N LEU A 181 -19.59 -13.53 -4.57
CA LEU A 181 -18.95 -14.72 -4.03
C LEU A 181 -18.34 -15.60 -5.13
N SER A 182 -19.04 -15.75 -6.26
CA SER A 182 -18.54 -16.49 -7.43
C SER A 182 -17.23 -15.91 -7.97
N CYS A 183 -17.15 -14.59 -8.10
CA CYS A 183 -15.93 -13.92 -8.56
C CYS A 183 -14.80 -14.03 -7.52
N LEU A 184 -15.13 -13.97 -6.22
CA LEU A 184 -14.14 -14.18 -5.17
C LEU A 184 -13.55 -15.61 -5.21
N GLU A 185 -14.38 -16.63 -5.44
CA GLU A 185 -13.94 -18.02 -5.58
C GLU A 185 -13.02 -18.21 -6.79
N GLU A 186 -13.36 -17.62 -7.94
CA GLU A 186 -12.50 -17.62 -9.14
C GLU A 186 -11.13 -16.99 -8.85
N LEU A 187 -11.11 -15.82 -8.20
CA LEU A 187 -9.88 -15.11 -7.84
C LEU A 187 -9.00 -15.88 -6.84
N CYS A 188 -9.59 -16.71 -5.99
CA CYS A 188 -8.85 -17.57 -5.05
C CYS A 188 -8.27 -18.82 -5.75
N ASN A 189 -8.93 -19.32 -6.79
CA ASN A 189 -8.48 -20.50 -7.53
C ASN A 189 -7.34 -20.19 -8.52
N GLU A 190 -7.26 -18.96 -9.04
CA GLU A 190 -6.14 -18.50 -9.88
C GLU A 190 -4.80 -18.43 -9.13
N GLU A 191 -4.79 -18.37 -7.78
CA GLU A 191 -3.57 -18.31 -6.98
C GLU A 191 -2.88 -19.69 -6.78
N GLN A 192 -3.40 -20.77 -7.37
CA GLN A 192 -2.82 -22.13 -7.29
C GLN A 192 -1.98 -22.56 -8.50
N TYR A 193 -1.74 -21.68 -9.48
CA TYR A 193 -0.92 -21.95 -10.67
C TYR A 193 0.27 -21.00 -10.82
#